data_AF-A0A8B6EMF3-F1
#
_entry.id   AF-A0A8B6EMF3-F1
#
_cell.length_a   1.000
_cell.length_b   1.000
_cell.length_c   1.000
_cell.angle_alpha   90.00
_cell.angle_beta   90.00
_cell.angle_gamma   90.00
#
_symmetry.space_group_name_H-M   'P 1'
#
loop_
_entity.id
_entity.type
_entity.pdbx_description
1 polymer ?
#
loop_
_entity_poly.entity_id
_entity_poly.type
_entity_poly.pdbx_seq_one_letter_code
_entity_poly.pdbx_strand_id
1 'polypeptide(L)'
;VVIRKRRAVDVEVIKNDKRLWIFAYKEIILSAGIINSPQILMLSGNRPASYLRKFGIPVISNLPVEKHLQDQLSIILHYTIDDDIT
;
A
#
# COMPACT_ATOMS: atom_id res chain seq x y z
N VAL A 1 -7.41 -7.32 0.40
CA VAL A 1 -7.51 -8.23 1.56
C VAL A 1 -8.96 -8.25 2.01
N VAL A 2 -9.49 -9.43 2.31
CA VAL A 2 -10.89 -9.59 2.70
C VAL A 2 -10.96 -9.75 4.21
N ILE A 3 -11.78 -8.92 4.84
CA ILE A 3 -11.94 -8.88 6.30
C ILE A 3 -13.36 -9.32 6.66
N ARG A 4 -13.47 -10.30 7.56
CA ARG A 4 -14.75 -10.78 8.10
C ARG A 4 -14.70 -10.73 9.61
N LYS A 5 -15.71 -10.11 10.25
CA LYS A 5 -15.78 -9.95 11.72
C LYS A 5 -14.45 -9.44 12.33
N ARG A 6 -13.83 -8.45 11.69
CA ARG A 6 -12.53 -7.85 12.06
C ARG A 6 -11.30 -8.77 11.94
N ARG A 7 -11.41 -9.93 11.28
CA ARG A 7 -10.28 -10.81 10.96
C ARG A 7 -9.99 -10.80 9.46
N ALA A 8 -8.72 -10.66 9.07
CA ALA A 8 -8.30 -10.88 7.68
C ALA A 8 -8.33 -12.38 7.37
N VAL A 9 -9.02 -12.77 6.30
CA VAL A 9 -9.32 -14.19 6.01
C VAL A 9 -8.83 -14.66 4.64
N ASP A 10 -8.93 -13.80 3.63
CA ASP A 10 -8.59 -14.12 2.24
C ASP A 10 -7.84 -12.95 1.59
N VAL A 11 -7.08 -13.26 0.54
CA VAL A 11 -6.49 -12.29 -0.38
C VAL A 11 -7.02 -12.56 -1.77
N GLU A 12 -7.67 -11.56 -2.37
CA GLU A 12 -7.98 -11.55 -3.80
C GLU A 12 -6.75 -11.05 -4.57
N VAL A 13 -6.31 -11.81 -5.57
CA VAL A 13 -5.20 -11.45 -6.45
C VAL A 13 -5.60 -11.65 -7.92
N ILE A 14 -4.98 -10.89 -8.81
CA ILE A 14 -5.08 -11.09 -10.26
C ILE A 14 -3.74 -11.69 -10.72
N LYS A 15 -3.80 -12.87 -11.35
CA LYS A 15 -2.63 -13.53 -11.94
C LYS A 15 -3.01 -14.06 -13.31
N ASN A 16 -2.27 -13.67 -14.35
CA ASN A 16 -2.52 -14.06 -15.75
C ASN A 16 -3.99 -13.79 -16.15
N ASP A 17 -4.47 -12.57 -15.88
CA ASP A 17 -5.86 -12.12 -16.11
C ASP A 17 -6.97 -12.92 -15.41
N LYS A 18 -6.60 -13.81 -14.50
CA LYS A 18 -7.54 -14.59 -13.69
C LYS A 18 -7.56 -14.06 -12.27
N ARG A 19 -8.77 -13.87 -11.74
CA ARG A 19 -8.98 -13.59 -10.31
C ARG A 19 -8.85 -14.88 -9.51
N LEU A 20 -8.05 -14.82 -8.46
CA LEU A 20 -7.81 -15.92 -7.54
C LEU A 20 -8.06 -15.45 -6.10
N TRP A 21 -8.57 -16.36 -5.28
CA TRP A 21 -8.79 -16.15 -3.86
C TRP A 21 -7.90 -17.09 -3.07
N ILE A 22 -7.07 -16.52 -2.20
CA ILE A 22 -6.10 -17.27 -1.38
C ILE A 22 -6.51 -17.13 0.08
N PHE A 23 -6.89 -18.25 0.70
CA PHE A 23 -7.25 -18.31 2.10
C PHE A 23 -6.02 -18.34 3.02
N ALA A 24 -6.09 -17.62 4.14
CA ALA A 24 -5.08 -17.64 5.19
C ALA A 24 -5.68 -18.17 6.50
N TYR A 25 -5.15 -19.29 7.01
CA TYR A 25 -5.64 -19.91 8.23
C TYR A 25 -5.32 -19.08 9.48
N LYS A 26 -4.09 -18.56 9.56
CA LYS A 26 -3.61 -17.80 10.72
C LYS A 26 -3.71 -16.30 10.47
N GLU A 27 -2.82 -15.79 9.61
CA GLU A 27 -2.57 -14.36 9.47
C GLU A 27 -2.26 -13.97 8.03
N ILE A 28 -2.44 -12.68 7.73
CA ILE A 28 -2.07 -12.04 6.47
C ILE A 28 -1.14 -10.87 6.83
N ILE A 29 0.09 -10.91 6.32
CA ILE A 29 1.09 -9.87 6.52
C ILE A 29 1.23 -9.08 5.21
N LEU A 30 1.07 -7.76 5.28
CA LEU A 30 1.27 -6.87 4.14
C LEU A 30 2.69 -6.35 4.12
N SER A 31 3.45 -6.75 3.09
CA SER A 31 4.85 -6.35 2.89
C SER A 31 5.07 -5.78 1.48
N ALA A 32 4.07 -5.13 0.89
CA ALA A 32 4.11 -4.61 -0.48
C ALA A 32 4.81 -3.22 -0.58
N GLY A 33 5.59 -2.85 0.43
CA GLY A 33 6.31 -1.57 0.50
C GLY A 33 5.42 -0.38 0.89
N ILE A 34 6.06 0.78 1.04
CA ILE A 34 5.45 2.04 1.52
C ILE A 34 4.36 2.59 0.59
N ILE A 35 4.34 2.20 -0.69
CA ILE A 35 3.34 2.65 -1.67
C ILE A 35 2.16 1.68 -1.75
N ASN A 36 2.41 0.37 -1.91
CA ASN A 36 1.33 -0.57 -2.22
C ASN A 36 0.63 -1.11 -0.96
N SER A 37 1.33 -1.28 0.16
CA SER A 37 0.69 -1.71 1.43
C SER A 37 -0.44 -0.76 1.86
N PRO A 38 -0.26 0.58 1.89
CA PRO A 38 -1.36 1.47 2.21
C PRO A 38 -2.48 1.37 1.17
N GLN A 39 -2.18 1.32 -0.14
CA GLN A 39 -3.22 1.14 -1.17
C GLN A 39 -4.07 -0.14 -0.94
N ILE A 40 -3.42 -1.27 -0.64
CA ILE A 40 -4.11 -2.53 -0.35
C ILE A 40 -5.02 -2.39 0.86
N LEU A 41 -4.57 -1.74 1.94
CA LEU A 41 -5.39 -1.49 3.14
C LEU A 41 -6.64 -0.67 2.81
N MET A 42 -6.51 0.33 1.96
CA MET A 42 -7.61 1.23 1.56
C MET A 42 -8.64 0.50 0.70
N LEU A 43 -8.20 -0.27 -0.30
CA LEU A 43 -9.06 -1.11 -1.11
C LEU A 43 -9.76 -2.19 -0.27
N SER A 44 -9.15 -2.56 0.86
CA SER A 44 -9.72 -3.48 1.85
C SER A 44 -10.63 -2.77 2.87
N GLY A 45 -10.97 -1.49 2.68
CA GLY A 45 -11.88 -0.74 3.54
C GLY A 45 -11.28 -0.14 4.81
N ASN A 46 -9.94 -0.07 4.92
CA ASN A 46 -9.23 0.48 6.08
C ASN A 46 -8.59 1.84 5.73
N ARG A 47 -9.35 2.95 5.84
CA ARG A 47 -8.92 4.33 5.52
C ARG A 47 -9.93 5.33 6.13
N PRO A 48 -9.67 6.67 6.19
CA PRO A 48 -10.71 7.57 6.65
C PRO A 48 -12.01 7.44 5.85
N ALA A 49 -13.12 7.31 6.56
CA ALA A 49 -14.42 6.98 5.99
C ALA A 49 -14.89 8.00 4.94
N SER A 50 -14.55 9.28 5.13
CA SER A 50 -14.84 10.36 4.17
C SER A 50 -14.16 10.17 2.83
N TYR A 51 -13.00 9.50 2.79
CA TYR A 51 -12.31 9.21 1.55
C TYR A 51 -12.93 7.99 0.85
N LEU A 52 -13.09 6.87 1.57
CA LEU A 52 -13.59 5.62 1.00
C LEU A 52 -14.99 5.76 0.39
N ARG A 53 -15.87 6.54 1.04
CA ARG A 53 -17.22 6.80 0.54
C ARG A 53 -17.24 7.47 -0.84
N LYS A 54 -16.23 8.28 -1.19
CA LYS A 54 -16.13 8.91 -2.52
C LYS A 54 -15.95 7.90 -3.65
N PHE A 55 -15.45 6.71 -3.32
CA PHE A 55 -15.17 5.63 -4.27
C PHE A 55 -16.14 4.45 -4.12
N GLY A 56 -17.21 4.60 -3.31
CA GLY A 56 -18.17 3.53 -3.06
C GLY A 56 -17.57 2.33 -2.30
N ILE A 57 -16.43 2.49 -1.63
CA ILE A 57 -15.77 1.41 -0.88
C ILE A 57 -16.39 1.31 0.52
N PRO A 58 -16.88 0.13 0.94
CA PRO A 58 -17.36 -0.08 2.31
C PRO A 58 -16.27 0.18 3.35
N VAL A 59 -16.62 0.89 4.42
CA VAL A 59 -15.69 1.22 5.50
C VAL A 59 -15.69 0.09 6.51
N ILE A 60 -14.55 -0.60 6.64
CA ILE A 60 -14.32 -1.63 7.66
C ILE A 60 -13.66 -1.03 8.89
N SER A 61 -12.69 -0.13 8.69
CA SER A 61 -12.00 0.56 9.77
C SER A 61 -11.59 1.97 9.36
N ASN A 62 -11.83 2.94 10.25
CA ASN A 62 -11.56 4.35 10.03
C ASN A 62 -10.14 4.72 10.51
N LEU A 63 -9.11 4.36 9.73
CA LEU A 63 -7.69 4.52 10.11
C LEU A 63 -6.96 5.53 9.20
N PRO A 64 -6.03 6.36 9.70
CA PRO A 64 -5.26 7.31 8.89
C PRO A 64 -4.04 6.66 8.20
N VAL A 65 -4.27 5.83 7.18
CA VAL A 65 -3.25 4.91 6.62
C VAL A 65 -2.08 5.57 5.87
N GLU A 66 -2.22 6.79 5.33
CA GLU A 66 -1.20 7.40 4.43
C GLU A 66 -0.54 8.67 4.97
N LYS A 67 -0.79 9.04 6.23
CA LYS A 67 -0.46 10.39 6.72
C LYS A 67 1.02 10.61 7.07
N HIS A 68 1.90 9.64 6.82
CA HIS A 68 3.26 9.68 7.34
C HIS A 68 4.31 9.07 6.39
N LEU A 69 4.15 9.30 5.08
CA LEU A 69 5.19 8.95 4.12
C LEU A 69 6.41 9.84 4.34
N GLN A 70 7.56 9.23 4.53
CA GLN A 70 8.85 9.90 4.65
C GLN A 70 9.79 9.35 3.58
N ASP A 71 10.63 10.22 3.04
CA ASP A 71 11.68 9.86 2.10
C ASP A 71 12.96 10.59 2.52
N GLN A 72 14.11 10.05 2.12
CA GLN A 72 15.38 10.72 2.29
C GLN A 72 15.63 11.64 1.08
N LEU A 73 15.63 12.94 1.32
CA LEU A 73 15.96 13.91 0.30
C LEU A 73 17.43 13.75 -0.12
N SER A 74 17.67 13.65 -1.42
CA SER A 74 19.01 13.66 -2.00
C SER A 74 19.13 14.81 -2.99
N ILE A 75 20.32 15.40 -3.05
CA ILE A 75 20.67 16.46 -3.99
C ILE A 75 21.82 15.94 -4.83
N ILE A 76 21.70 16.08 -6.16
CA ILE A 76 22.77 15.75 -7.09
C ILE A 76 23.47 17.07 -7.45
N LEU A 77 24.76 17.16 -7.15
CA LEU A 77 25.60 18.29 -7.51
C LEU A 77 26.50 17.88 -8.68
N HIS A 78 26.35 18.56 -9.81
CA HIS A 78 27.18 18.36 -10.98
C HIS A 78 28.28 19.42 -11.01
N TYR A 79 29.54 18.99 -11.16
CA TYR A 79 30.70 19.85 -11.33
C TYR A 79 31.39 19.51 -12.64
N THR A 80 31.85 20.54 -13.36
CA THR A 80 32.78 20.38 -14.47
C THR A 80 34.18 20.54 -13.89
N ILE A 81 35.10 19.65 -14.27
CA ILE A 81 36.51 19.72 -13.87
C ILE A 81 37.29 20.09 -15.13
N ASP A 82 37.99 21.22 -15.09
CA ASP A 82 38.68 21.79 -16.26
C ASP A 82 40.10 21.21 -16.46
N ASP A 83 40.67 20.54 -15.45
CA ASP A 83 42.03 19.97 -15.50
C ASP A 83 42.01 18.42 -15.60
N ASP A 84 42.92 17.87 -16.41
CA ASP A 84 43.20 16.43 -16.44
C ASP A 84 43.76 15.98 -15.08
N ILE A 85 43.07 15.03 -14.44
CA ILE A 85 43.55 14.44 -13.19
C ILE A 85 44.80 13.60 -13.53
N THR A 86 45.97 14.12 -13.17
CA THR A 86 47.27 13.42 -13.31
C THR A 86 47.43 12.36 -12.23
#